data_AF-F8N597-F1
#
_entry.id   AF-F8N597-F1
#
_cell.length_a   1.000
_cell.length_b   1.000
_cell.length_c   1.000
_cell.angle_alpha   90.00
_cell.angle_beta   90.00
_cell.angle_gamma   90.00
#
_symmetry.space_group_name_H-M   'P 1'
#
loop_
_entity.id
_entity.type
_entity.pdbx_description
1 polymer ?
#
loop_
_entity_poly.entity_id
_entity_poly.type
_entity_poly.pdbx_seq_one_letter_code
_entity_poly.pdbx_strand_id
1 'polypeptide(L)'
;MMLLTASVTSQDISNNCRMVVHIENIPILTNRIYLAVFKNAKEYDEDKPYRLVVCPVHKKSMSVRVSLPKGTYSVKIFQDLNNNRKVDTVFGIPREPYGLSNNINGFPNWKKTKFYVNGTKIVKIKMRYRL
;
A
#
# COMPACT_ATOMS: atom_id res chain seq x y z
N MET A 1 2.20 55.05 -14.60
CA MET A 1 2.85 53.96 -13.81
C MET A 1 1.85 52.81 -13.73
N MET A 2 2.03 51.78 -14.54
CA MET A 2 1.09 50.67 -14.67
C MET A 2 1.39 49.65 -13.58
N LEU A 3 0.49 49.50 -12.59
CA LEU A 3 0.59 48.47 -11.56
C LEU A 3 0.15 47.13 -12.17
N LEU A 4 1.12 46.26 -12.47
CA LEU A 4 0.82 44.84 -12.68
C LEU A 4 0.46 44.23 -11.33
N THR A 5 -0.80 43.85 -11.16
CA THR A 5 -1.19 42.95 -10.08
C THR A 5 -0.68 41.55 -10.43
N ALA A 6 0.27 41.05 -9.64
CA ALA A 6 0.61 39.65 -9.69
C ALA A 6 -0.60 38.85 -9.17
N SER A 7 -1.23 38.08 -10.05
CA SER A 7 -2.15 37.03 -9.64
C SER A 7 -1.36 36.03 -8.80
N VAL A 8 -1.58 36.03 -7.48
CA VAL A 8 -1.08 34.97 -6.60
C VAL A 8 -1.83 33.71 -7.01
N THR A 9 -1.20 32.87 -7.82
CA THR A 9 -1.67 31.50 -8.00
C THR A 9 -1.55 30.83 -6.65
N SER A 10 -2.67 30.36 -6.10
CA SER A 10 -2.65 29.52 -4.91
C SER A 10 -1.74 28.32 -5.21
N GLN A 11 -0.52 28.34 -4.67
CA GLN A 11 0.32 27.15 -4.59
C GLN A 11 -0.55 26.12 -3.88
N ASP A 12 -0.93 25.04 -4.58
CA ASP A 12 -1.47 23.86 -3.94
C ASP A 12 -0.52 23.52 -2.81
N ILE A 13 -0.93 23.76 -1.57
CA ILE A 13 -0.22 23.24 -0.41
C ILE A 13 -0.25 21.73 -0.66
N SER A 14 0.91 21.20 -1.03
CA SER A 14 1.20 19.78 -1.03
C SER A 14 0.83 19.28 0.37
N ASN A 15 -0.41 18.83 0.53
CA ASN A 15 -0.96 18.26 1.75
C ASN A 15 -0.37 16.86 1.89
N ASN A 16 0.96 16.81 2.03
CA ASN A 16 1.75 15.60 2.05
C ASN A 16 1.45 14.89 3.37
N CYS A 17 0.62 13.88 3.27
CA CYS A 17 0.24 13.02 4.36
C CYS A 17 1.27 11.91 4.54
N ARG A 18 1.25 11.29 5.71
CA ARG A 18 2.16 10.19 6.05
C ARG A 18 1.36 8.95 6.41
N MET A 19 1.45 7.93 5.57
CA MET A 19 0.95 6.61 5.91
C MET A 19 2.06 5.77 6.53
N VAL A 20 1.80 5.16 7.68
CA VAL A 20 2.69 4.19 8.31
C VAL A 20 2.00 2.84 8.28
N VAL A 21 2.52 1.94 7.45
CA VAL A 21 2.00 0.57 7.34
C VAL A 21 2.77 -0.31 8.33
N HIS A 22 2.08 -0.80 9.35
CA HIS A 22 2.59 -1.78 10.29
C HIS A 22 2.23 -3.17 9.77
N ILE A 23 3.25 -3.90 9.35
CA ILE A 23 3.15 -5.25 8.85
C ILE A 23 3.40 -6.20 10.02
N GLU A 24 2.48 -7.12 10.26
CA GLU A 24 2.52 -8.11 11.34
C GLU A 24 2.43 -9.53 10.76
N ASN A 25 2.78 -10.53 11.56
CA ASN A 25 2.69 -11.96 11.20
C ASN A 25 3.51 -12.35 9.96
N ILE A 26 4.68 -11.73 9.74
CA ILE A 26 5.55 -12.09 8.63
C ILE A 26 6.07 -13.53 8.86
N PRO A 27 5.72 -14.51 8.01
CA PRO A 27 5.99 -15.92 8.32
C PRO A 27 7.46 -16.28 8.15
N ILE A 28 8.09 -15.82 7.07
CA ILE A 28 9.45 -16.19 6.69
C ILE A 28 10.33 -14.94 6.83
N LEU A 29 11.50 -15.04 7.46
CA LEU A 29 12.36 -13.88 7.75
C LEU A 29 13.43 -13.63 6.69
N THR A 30 13.13 -13.98 5.43
CA THR A 30 14.03 -13.84 4.28
C THR A 30 13.32 -13.12 3.12
N ASN A 31 14.06 -12.83 2.06
CA ASN A 31 13.57 -12.17 0.85
C ASN A 31 12.95 -10.78 1.14
N ARG A 32 11.88 -10.44 0.42
CA ARG A 32 11.35 -9.07 0.34
C ARG A 32 9.84 -9.08 0.45
N ILE A 33 9.32 -8.03 1.08
CA ILE A 33 7.90 -7.68 1.01
C ILE A 33 7.72 -6.56 0.00
N TYR A 34 6.75 -6.76 -0.89
CA TYR A 34 6.23 -5.76 -1.79
C TYR A 34 4.97 -5.14 -1.16
N LEU A 35 4.96 -3.81 -1.10
CA LEU A 35 3.83 -3.02 -0.62
C LEU A 35 3.32 -2.15 -1.77
N ALA A 36 2.16 -2.52 -2.27
CA ALA A 36 1.49 -1.88 -3.40
C ALA A 36 0.37 -0.95 -2.89
N VAL A 37 0.48 0.34 -3.16
CA VAL A 37 -0.50 1.37 -2.82
C VAL A 37 -1.30 1.74 -4.06
N PHE A 38 -2.62 1.78 -3.95
CA PHE A 38 -3.55 2.07 -5.05
C PHE A 38 -4.42 3.29 -4.72
N LYS A 39 -4.76 4.11 -5.73
CA LYS A 39 -5.57 5.33 -5.56
C LYS A 39 -7.02 5.21 -6.02
N ASN A 40 -7.33 4.24 -6.88
CA ASN A 40 -8.67 4.03 -7.41
C ASN A 40 -8.93 2.55 -7.73
N ALA A 41 -10.19 2.23 -8.01
CA ALA A 41 -10.64 0.87 -8.29
C ALA A 41 -9.99 0.29 -9.56
N LYS A 42 -9.88 1.08 -10.63
CA LYS A 42 -9.30 0.63 -11.90
C LYS A 42 -7.86 0.16 -11.74
N GLU A 43 -7.02 0.99 -11.14
CA GLU A 43 -5.62 0.65 -10.81
C GLU A 43 -5.52 -0.58 -9.90
N TYR A 44 -6.45 -0.71 -8.95
CA TYR A 44 -6.49 -1.83 -8.01
C TYR A 44 -6.86 -3.16 -8.68
N ASP A 45 -7.79 -3.14 -9.62
CA ASP A 45 -8.27 -4.32 -10.34
C ASP A 45 -7.29 -4.73 -11.46
N GLU A 46 -6.58 -3.77 -12.06
CA GLU A 46 -5.53 -4.02 -13.07
C GLU A 46 -4.14 -4.33 -12.44
N ASP A 47 -4.03 -4.38 -11.11
CA ASP A 47 -2.77 -4.55 -10.36
C ASP A 47 -1.67 -3.54 -10.77
N LYS A 48 -2.06 -2.29 -11.03
CA LYS A 48 -1.17 -1.16 -11.38
C LYS A 48 -1.06 -0.20 -10.19
N PRO A 49 -0.14 -0.42 -9.23
CA PRO A 49 -0.04 0.41 -8.04
C PRO A 49 0.39 1.84 -8.39
N TYR A 50 -0.26 2.82 -7.77
CA TYR A 50 0.20 4.20 -7.72
C TYR A 50 1.62 4.30 -7.13
N ARG A 51 1.93 3.46 -6.13
CA ARG A 51 3.26 3.38 -5.55
C ARG A 51 3.58 1.95 -5.12
N LEU A 52 4.77 1.49 -5.49
CA LEU A 52 5.32 0.20 -5.05
C LEU A 52 6.52 0.46 -4.14
N VAL A 53 6.53 -0.13 -2.94
CA VAL A 53 7.64 -0.08 -2.00
C VAL A 53 8.14 -1.49 -1.76
N VAL A 54 9.46 -1.70 -1.84
CA VAL A 54 10.08 -3.00 -1.61
C VAL A 54 10.92 -2.93 -0.34
N CYS A 55 10.68 -3.85 0.59
CA CYS A 55 11.33 -3.86 1.90
C CYS A 55 12.02 -5.20 2.15
N PRO A 56 13.31 -5.23 2.53
CA PRO A 56 13.98 -6.46 2.94
C PRO A 56 13.43 -6.96 4.27
N VAL A 57 13.05 -8.23 4.33
CA VAL A 57 12.48 -8.83 5.54
C VAL A 57 13.60 -9.22 6.50
N HIS A 58 13.45 -8.81 7.77
CA HIS A 58 14.42 -9.14 8.83
C HIS A 58 13.76 -9.32 10.21
N LYS A 59 12.44 -9.09 10.34
CA LYS A 59 11.68 -9.19 11.60
C LYS A 59 10.28 -9.73 11.32
N LYS A 60 9.66 -10.34 12.34
CA LYS A 60 8.26 -10.83 12.28
C LYS A 60 7.23 -9.70 12.14
N SER A 61 7.63 -8.48 12.51
CA SER A 61 6.84 -7.26 12.33
C SER A 61 7.74 -6.11 11.88
N MET A 62 7.25 -5.29 10.97
CA MET A 62 7.99 -4.18 10.37
C MET A 62 7.08 -2.97 10.14
N SER A 63 7.66 -1.78 10.01
CA SER A 63 6.90 -0.56 9.70
C SER A 63 7.48 0.12 8.46
N VAL A 64 6.61 0.44 7.52
CA VAL A 64 6.97 1.10 6.26
C VAL A 64 6.27 2.45 6.21
N ARG A 65 7.05 3.52 5.99
CA ARG A 65 6.52 4.88 5.86
C ARG A 65 6.36 5.23 4.39
N VAL A 66 5.22 5.79 4.05
CA VAL A 66 4.91 6.24 2.69
C VAL A 66 4.36 7.67 2.77
N SER A 67 4.98 8.58 2.02
CA SER A 67 4.49 9.96 1.85
C SER A 67 3.60 10.03 0.62
N LEU A 68 2.41 10.63 0.76
CA LEU A 68 1.40 10.70 -0.29
C LEU A 68 0.44 11.87 -0.03
N PRO A 69 -0.19 12.45 -1.07
CA PRO A 69 -1.23 13.46 -0.86
C PRO A 69 -2.40 12.93 -0.04
N LYS A 70 -3.14 13.84 0.61
CA LYS A 70 -4.47 13.52 1.18
C LYS A 70 -5.33 12.79 0.14
N GLY A 71 -6.07 11.76 0.56
CA GLY A 71 -6.87 10.98 -0.40
C GLY A 71 -7.30 9.61 0.10
N THR A 72 -8.00 8.87 -0.77
CA THR A 72 -8.43 7.50 -0.51
C THR A 72 -7.45 6.53 -1.13
N TYR A 73 -7.04 5.51 -0.37
CA TYR A 73 -6.03 4.55 -0.76
C TYR A 73 -6.42 3.13 -0.37
N SER A 74 -5.82 2.16 -1.04
CA SER A 74 -5.81 0.76 -0.63
C SER A 74 -4.39 0.21 -0.67
N VAL A 75 -4.08 -0.76 0.18
CA VAL A 75 -2.76 -1.39 0.25
C VAL A 75 -2.89 -2.89 0.12
N LYS A 76 -2.15 -3.47 -0.84
CA LYS A 76 -1.87 -4.91 -0.91
C LYS A 76 -0.41 -5.12 -0.51
N ILE A 77 -0.14 -6.15 0.28
CA ILE A 77 1.23 -6.60 0.56
C ILE A 77 1.39 -8.06 0.18
N PHE A 78 2.56 -8.44 -0.32
CA PHE A 78 2.94 -9.84 -0.48
C PHE A 78 4.44 -10.02 -0.23
N GLN A 79 4.81 -11.21 0.25
CA GLN A 79 6.21 -11.61 0.40
C GLN A 79 6.60 -12.47 -0.78
N ASP A 80 7.51 -11.97 -1.60
CA ASP A 80 8.04 -12.68 -2.77
C ASP A 80 9.04 -13.74 -2.30
N LEU A 81 8.68 -15.01 -2.44
CA LEU A 81 9.49 -16.15 -1.97
C LEU A 81 10.34 -16.76 -3.10
N ASN A 82 9.95 -16.58 -4.36
CA ASN A 82 10.62 -17.17 -5.53
C ASN A 82 11.27 -16.15 -6.47
N ASN A 83 11.27 -14.87 -6.10
CA ASN A 83 11.87 -13.73 -6.81
C ASN A 83 11.22 -13.40 -8.17
N ASN A 84 9.96 -13.77 -8.39
CA ASN A 84 9.26 -13.49 -9.65
C ASN A 84 8.53 -12.13 -9.66
N ARG A 85 8.51 -11.41 -8.53
CA ARG A 85 7.88 -10.08 -8.34
C ARG A 85 6.37 -10.05 -8.57
N LYS A 86 5.71 -11.20 -8.55
CA LYS A 86 4.27 -11.38 -8.76
C LYS A 86 3.69 -12.16 -7.60
N VAL A 87 2.40 -11.99 -7.35
CA VAL A 87 1.69 -12.88 -6.43
C VAL A 87 1.33 -14.14 -7.19
N ASP A 88 1.97 -15.25 -6.87
CA ASP A 88 1.58 -16.53 -7.44
C ASP A 88 0.24 -16.98 -6.88
N THR A 89 -0.66 -17.37 -7.77
CA THR A 89 -1.99 -17.89 -7.39
C THR A 89 -2.28 -19.20 -8.09
N VAL A 90 -2.98 -20.11 -7.40
CA VAL A 90 -3.56 -21.32 -7.98
C VAL A 90 -5.03 -21.37 -7.63
N PHE A 91 -5.90 -21.45 -8.64
CA PHE A 91 -7.35 -21.28 -8.49
C PHE A 91 -7.73 -19.99 -7.71
N GLY A 92 -6.99 -18.89 -7.94
CA GLY A 92 -7.20 -17.61 -7.26
C GLY A 92 -6.73 -17.57 -5.79
N ILE A 93 -6.09 -18.63 -5.29
CA ILE A 93 -5.53 -18.70 -3.94
C ILE A 93 -4.05 -18.32 -3.99
N PRO A 94 -3.61 -17.30 -3.24
CA PRO A 94 -2.19 -16.96 -3.13
C PRO A 94 -1.36 -18.13 -2.58
N ARG A 95 -0.25 -18.44 -3.27
CA ARG A 95 0.78 -19.39 -2.82
C ARG A 95 1.84 -18.76 -1.94
N GLU A 96 1.89 -17.43 -1.92
CA GLU A 96 2.83 -16.65 -1.15
C GLU A 96 2.12 -15.89 -0.02
N PRO A 97 2.84 -15.54 1.07
CA PRO A 97 2.28 -14.75 2.14
C PRO A 97 1.76 -13.42 1.62
N TYR A 98 0.54 -13.05 1.99
CA TYR A 98 -0.09 -11.83 1.52
C TYR A 98 -0.88 -11.13 2.64
N GLY A 99 -1.24 -9.87 2.41
CA GLY A 99 -2.08 -9.09 3.31
C GLY A 99 -2.79 -7.97 2.58
N LEU A 100 -3.95 -7.58 3.09
CA LEU A 100 -4.78 -6.52 2.52
C LEU A 100 -5.07 -5.48 3.62
N SER A 101 -5.13 -4.20 3.24
CA SER A 101 -5.64 -3.17 4.14
C SER A 101 -7.05 -3.49 4.63
N ASN A 102 -7.35 -3.03 5.84
CA ASN A 102 -8.54 -3.42 6.61
C ASN A 102 -8.58 -4.92 7.00
N ASN A 103 -7.50 -5.69 6.81
CA ASN A 103 -7.37 -7.10 7.23
C ASN A 103 -8.52 -8.01 6.77
N ILE A 104 -9.05 -7.73 5.58
CA ILE A 104 -10.21 -8.45 5.05
C ILE A 104 -9.86 -9.91 4.79
N ASN A 105 -10.82 -10.79 5.06
CA ASN A 105 -10.77 -12.19 4.65
C ASN A 105 -11.36 -12.32 3.24
N GLY A 106 -10.74 -13.14 2.40
CA GLY A 106 -11.23 -13.45 1.05
C GLY A 106 -10.60 -12.61 -0.05
N PHE A 107 -11.31 -12.49 -1.17
CA PHE A 107 -10.78 -11.91 -2.40
C PHE A 107 -10.49 -10.40 -2.27
N PRO A 108 -9.39 -9.92 -2.87
CA PRO A 108 -9.07 -8.50 -2.94
C PRO A 108 -10.24 -7.71 -3.54
N ASN A 109 -10.72 -6.69 -2.82
CA ASN A 109 -11.82 -5.83 -3.31
C ASN A 109 -11.56 -4.38 -2.89
N TRP A 110 -11.56 -3.45 -3.86
CA TRP A 110 -11.31 -2.03 -3.60
C TRP A 110 -12.27 -1.43 -2.57
N LYS A 111 -13.58 -1.70 -2.70
CA LYS A 111 -14.61 -1.13 -1.82
C LYS A 111 -14.38 -1.52 -0.35
N LYS A 112 -13.90 -2.74 -0.09
CA LYS A 112 -13.64 -3.23 1.26
C LYS A 112 -12.24 -2.88 1.79
N THR A 113 -11.24 -2.72 0.92
CA THR A 113 -9.85 -2.45 1.30
C THR A 113 -9.51 -0.97 1.43
N LYS A 114 -10.30 -0.08 0.80
CA LYS A 114 -9.99 1.35 0.79
C LYS A 114 -10.12 1.99 2.17
N PHE A 115 -9.32 3.03 2.41
CA PHE A 115 -9.37 3.89 3.59
C PHE A 115 -8.92 5.30 3.22
N TYR A 116 -9.32 6.30 4.01
CA TYR A 116 -8.95 7.70 3.79
C TYR A 116 -7.70 8.06 4.62
N VAL A 117 -6.82 8.86 4.01
CA VAL A 117 -5.60 9.40 4.61
C VAL A 117 -5.70 10.92 4.62
N ASN A 118 -5.61 11.50 5.81
CA ASN A 118 -5.49 12.93 6.07
C ASN A 118 -4.53 13.11 7.26
N GLY A 119 -3.40 13.79 7.06
CA GLY A 119 -2.32 13.88 8.05
C GLY A 119 -1.54 12.58 8.20
N THR A 120 -1.29 12.13 9.43
CA THR A 120 -0.63 10.83 9.69
C THR A 120 -1.69 9.73 9.86
N LYS A 121 -1.59 8.65 9.08
CA LYS A 121 -2.48 7.48 9.18
C LYS A 121 -1.66 6.22 9.43
N ILE A 122 -1.99 5.49 10.51
CA ILE A 122 -1.44 4.18 10.81
C ILE A 122 -2.36 3.12 10.20
N VAL A 123 -1.78 2.19 9.43
CA VAL A 123 -2.49 1.08 8.78
C VAL A 123 -1.84 -0.22 9.24
N LYS A 124 -2.57 -1.04 10.00
CA LYS A 124 -2.08 -2.35 10.44
C LYS A 124 -2.52 -3.42 9.45
N ILE A 125 -1.57 -4.17 8.91
CA ILE A 125 -1.82 -5.27 7.98
C ILE A 125 -1.16 -6.54 8.51
N LYS A 126 -1.98 -7.55 8.77
CA LYS A 126 -1.52 -8.88 9.17
C LYS A 126 -1.30 -9.70 7.93
N MET A 127 -0.07 -10.18 7.74
CA MET A 127 0.21 -11.17 6.73
C MET A 127 -0.48 -12.48 7.10
N ARG A 128 -0.96 -13.17 6.08
CA ARG A 128 -1.52 -14.50 6.17
C ARG A 128 -0.76 -15.38 5.20
N TYR A 129 -0.54 -16.60 5.64
CA TYR A 129 -0.01 -17.67 4.83
C TYR A 129 -0.94 -18.85 5.05
N ARG A 130 -1.42 -19.46 3.96
CA ARG A 130 -2.21 -20.67 4.09
C ARG A 130 -1.26 -21.79 4.55
N LEU A 131 -1.69 -22.52 5.57
CA LEU A 131 -1.33 -23.93 5.74
C LEU A 131 -1.97 -24.72 4.59
#